data_AF-A0A7Y7BGM2-F1
#
_entry.id   AF-A0A7Y7BGM2-F1
#
_cell.length_a   1.000
_cell.length_b   1.000
_cell.length_c   1.000
_cell.angle_alpha   90.00
_cell.angle_beta   90.00
_cell.angle_gamma   90.00
#
_symmetry.space_group_name_H-M   'P 1'
#
loop_
_entity.id
_entity.type
_entity.pdbx_description
1 polymer ?
#
loop_
_entity_poly.entity_id
_entity_poly.type
_entity_poly.pdbx_seq_one_letter_code
_entity_poly.pdbx_strand_id
1 'polypeptide(L)'
;MKKFLYTAYFILLSVVLLAKVANWFLNFNYEIYHLISTTMFCLIGLGYIFMNHHTFTKKWPKVLTIICGSYIILMNFIERNTILTIIGIICIVTPLILARLMDNKRISKN
;
A
#
# COMPACT_ATOMS: atom_id res chain seq x y z
N MET A 1 12.70 -3.09 18.85
CA MET A 1 11.24 -3.08 18.59
C MET A 1 10.89 -2.72 17.14
N LYS A 2 11.39 -1.62 16.57
CA LYS A 2 11.09 -1.22 15.16
C LYS A 2 11.47 -2.28 14.11
N LYS A 3 12.63 -2.94 14.26
CA LYS A 3 13.06 -4.03 13.36
C LYS A 3 12.06 -5.19 13.33
N PHE A 4 11.52 -5.57 14.49
CA PHE A 4 10.52 -6.64 14.59
C PHE A 4 9.22 -6.29 13.85
N LEU A 5 8.76 -5.03 13.94
CA LEU A 5 7.59 -4.55 13.18
C LEU A 5 7.83 -4.61 11.66
N TYR A 6 9.00 -4.16 11.18
CA TYR A 6 9.33 -4.25 9.76
C TYR A 6 9.44 -5.70 9.27
N THR A 7 10.06 -6.58 10.07
CA THR A 7 10.15 -8.01 9.76
C THR A 7 8.77 -8.65 9.72
N ALA A 8 7.91 -8.40 10.71
CA ALA A 8 6.54 -8.90 10.75
C ALA A 8 5.72 -8.41 9.55
N TYR A 9 5.83 -7.14 9.18
CA TYR A 9 5.19 -6.57 8.00
C TYR A 9 5.66 -7.26 6.70
N PHE A 10 6.96 -7.48 6.55
CA PHE A 10 7.54 -8.11 5.36
C PHE A 10 7.14 -9.59 5.23
N ILE A 11 7.05 -10.30 6.35
CA ILE A 11 6.53 -11.68 6.41
C ILE A 11 5.07 -11.69 5.97
N LEU A 12 4.23 -10.80 6.51
CA LEU A 12 2.82 -10.69 6.11
C LEU A 12 2.67 -10.41 4.61
N LEU A 13 3.48 -9.49 4.07
CA LEU A 13 3.49 -9.16 2.65
C LEU A 13 3.87 -10.36 1.77
N SER A 14 4.88 -11.12 2.21
CA SER A 14 5.34 -12.33 1.51
C SER A 14 4.25 -13.41 1.51
N VAL A 15 3.55 -13.60 2.63
CA VAL A 15 2.44 -14.57 2.73
C VAL A 15 1.29 -14.17 1.80
N VAL A 16 0.94 -12.88 1.72
CA VAL A 16 -0.14 -12.42 0.82
C VAL A 16 0.27 -12.56 -0.66
N LEU A 17 1.53 -12.31 -0.99
CA LEU A 17 2.06 -12.55 -2.35
C LEU A 17 1.99 -14.04 -2.71
N LEU A 18 2.43 -14.92 -1.81
CA LEU A 18 2.33 -16.37 -1.99
C LEU A 18 0.87 -16.81 -2.13
N ALA A 19 -0.04 -16.28 -1.33
CA ALA A 19 -1.48 -16.58 -1.43
C ALA A 19 -2.05 -16.15 -2.79
N LYS A 20 -1.62 -15.01 -3.33
CA LYS A 20 -2.04 -14.53 -4.66
C LYS A 20 -1.52 -15.43 -5.79
N VAL A 21 -0.27 -15.86 -5.71
CA VAL A 21 0.32 -16.80 -6.68
C VAL A 21 -0.33 -18.18 -6.56
N ALA A 22 -0.56 -18.66 -5.33
CA ALA A 22 -1.27 -19.91 -5.07
C ALA A 22 -2.71 -19.83 -5.58
N ASN A 23 -3.39 -18.68 -5.44
CA ASN A 23 -4.73 -18.49 -5.99
C ASN A 23 -4.76 -18.60 -7.51
N TRP A 24 -3.74 -18.07 -8.19
CA TRP A 24 -3.60 -18.21 -9.63
C TRP A 24 -3.40 -19.68 -10.04
N PHE A 25 -2.74 -20.49 -9.21
CA PHE A 25 -2.45 -21.89 -9.50
C PHE A 25 -3.59 -22.85 -9.09
N LEU A 26 -4.28 -22.56 -7.98
CA LEU A 26 -5.31 -23.42 -7.37
C LEU A 26 -6.74 -22.99 -7.72
N ASN A 27 -6.90 -21.85 -8.40
CA ASN A 27 -8.18 -21.31 -8.87
C ASN A 27 -9.22 -21.22 -7.73
N PHE A 28 -8.88 -20.50 -6.66
CA PHE A 28 -9.78 -20.40 -5.50
C PHE A 28 -11.07 -19.65 -5.86
N ASN A 29 -12.13 -19.98 -5.11
CA ASN A 29 -13.46 -19.42 -5.25
C ASN A 29 -13.46 -17.87 -5.15
N TYR A 30 -14.48 -17.23 -5.74
CA TYR A 30 -14.59 -15.77 -5.86
C TYR A 30 -14.39 -15.01 -4.53
N GLU A 31 -14.92 -15.55 -3.44
CA GLU A 31 -14.76 -15.01 -2.08
C GLU A 31 -13.30 -14.91 -1.64
N ILE A 32 -12.50 -15.95 -1.90
CA ILE A 32 -11.08 -16.01 -1.52
C ILE A 32 -10.26 -15.02 -2.35
N TYR A 33 -10.57 -14.90 -3.65
CA TYR A 33 -9.95 -13.89 -4.51
C TYR A 33 -10.19 -12.46 -4.00
N HIS A 34 -11.44 -12.15 -3.63
CA HIS A 34 -11.80 -10.85 -3.09
C HIS A 34 -11.03 -10.57 -1.80
N LEU A 35 -11.01 -11.53 -0.88
CA LEU A 35 -10.35 -11.43 0.42
C LEU A 35 -8.85 -11.20 0.29
N ILE A 36 -8.15 -11.97 -0.56
CA ILE A 36 -6.71 -11.79 -0.83
C ILE A 36 -6.43 -10.39 -1.39
N SER A 37 -7.23 -9.94 -2.35
CA SER A 37 -7.08 -8.61 -2.95
C SER A 37 -7.32 -7.51 -1.92
N THR A 38 -8.31 -7.66 -1.05
CA THR A 38 -8.61 -6.71 0.02
C THR A 38 -7.46 -6.64 1.02
N THR A 39 -6.98 -7.77 1.50
CA THR A 39 -5.84 -7.84 2.42
C THR A 39 -4.59 -7.20 1.81
N MET A 40 -4.31 -7.42 0.52
CA MET A 40 -3.17 -6.81 -0.19
C MET A 40 -3.24 -5.28 -0.19
N PHE A 41 -4.38 -4.70 -0.55
CA PHE A 41 -4.55 -3.24 -0.55
C PHE A 41 -4.46 -2.64 0.85
N CYS A 42 -5.00 -3.31 1.88
CA CYS A 42 -4.85 -2.86 3.26
C CYS A 42 -3.38 -2.87 3.72
N LEU A 43 -2.62 -3.91 3.36
CA LEU A 43 -1.18 -3.99 3.62
C LEU A 43 -0.40 -2.87 2.93
N ILE A 44 -0.77 -2.51 1.71
CA ILE A 44 -0.17 -1.39 0.98
C ILE A 44 -0.48 -0.06 1.69
N GLY A 45 -1.74 0.17 2.07
CA GLY A 45 -2.16 1.36 2.81
C GLY A 45 -1.43 1.52 4.14
N LEU A 46 -1.32 0.42 4.92
CA LEU A 46 -0.52 0.38 6.15
C LEU A 46 0.96 0.64 5.89
N GLY A 47 1.50 0.08 4.79
CA GLY A 47 2.87 0.34 4.34
C GLY A 47 3.14 1.83 4.14
N TYR A 48 2.23 2.54 3.46
CA TYR A 48 2.36 3.99 3.28
C TYR A 48 2.35 4.74 4.61
N ILE A 49 1.44 4.40 5.53
CA ILE A 49 1.35 5.07 6.83
C ILE A 49 2.61 4.83 7.67
N PHE A 50 3.10 3.59 7.73
CA PHE A 50 4.25 3.21 8.56
C PHE A 50 5.61 3.61 7.95
N MET A 51 5.82 3.43 6.64
CA MET A 51 7.10 3.73 6.00
C MET A 51 7.31 5.24 5.80
N ASN A 52 6.27 6.00 5.45
CA ASN A 52 6.43 7.44 5.20
C ASN A 52 6.53 8.31 6.45
N HIS A 53 6.23 7.75 7.63
CA HIS A 53 6.42 8.46 8.87
C HIS A 53 7.87 8.94 9.06
N HIS A 54 8.85 8.24 8.47
CA HIS A 54 10.29 8.46 8.66
C HIS A 54 11.02 9.06 7.44
N THR A 55 10.50 8.90 6.22
CA THR A 55 11.19 9.30 4.98
C THR A 55 10.97 10.78 4.61
N PHE A 56 9.84 11.36 5.01
CA PHE A 56 9.46 12.71 4.58
C PHE A 56 9.76 13.76 5.66
N THR A 57 10.74 14.63 5.40
CA THR A 57 11.10 15.77 6.26
C THR A 57 10.05 16.90 6.22
N LYS A 58 9.27 16.98 5.13
CA LYS A 58 8.21 17.99 4.93
C LYS A 58 6.85 17.46 5.39
N LYS A 59 6.08 18.30 6.10
CA LYS A 59 4.75 17.94 6.64
C LYS A 59 3.70 17.64 5.56
N TRP A 60 3.73 18.35 4.43
CA TRP A 60 2.80 18.20 3.30
C TRP A 60 2.73 16.79 2.70
N PRO A 61 3.84 16.20 2.20
CA PRO A 61 3.81 14.87 1.60
C PRO A 61 3.46 13.77 2.62
N LYS A 62 3.84 13.94 3.89
CA LYS A 62 3.48 13.02 4.97
C LYS A 62 1.95 12.94 5.14
N VAL A 63 1.27 14.09 5.21
CA VAL A 63 -0.20 14.16 5.31
C VAL A 63 -0.86 13.53 4.09
N LEU A 64 -0.38 13.84 2.88
CA LEU A 64 -0.96 13.33 1.63
C LEU A 64 -0.86 11.79 1.53
N THR A 65 0.26 11.23 1.98
CA THR A 65 0.44 9.77 2.01
C THR A 65 -0.40 9.07 3.08
N ILE A 66 -0.65 9.71 4.22
CA ILE A 66 -1.55 9.18 5.25
C ILE A 66 -2.99 9.17 4.74
N ILE A 67 -3.43 10.26 4.09
CA ILE A 67 -4.76 10.37 3.50
C ILE A 67 -4.94 9.29 2.43
N CYS A 68 -3.97 9.10 1.52
CA CYS A 68 -4.07 8.05 0.50
C CYS A 68 -4.04 6.64 1.11
N GLY A 69 -3.18 6.37 2.09
CA GLY A 69 -3.15 5.07 2.76
C GLY A 69 -4.46 4.73 3.45
N SER A 70 -5.06 5.69 4.16
CA SER A 70 -6.38 5.54 4.80
C SER A 70 -7.49 5.36 3.78
N TYR A 71 -7.48 6.13 2.68
CA TYR A 71 -8.46 6.01 1.60
C TYR A 71 -8.43 4.61 0.97
N ILE A 72 -7.24 4.07 0.66
CA ILE A 72 -7.08 2.72 0.10
C ILE A 72 -7.67 1.65 1.04
N ILE A 73 -7.54 1.82 2.35
CA ILE A 73 -8.11 0.89 3.34
C ILE A 73 -9.63 1.01 3.35
N LEU A 74 -10.17 2.22 3.48
CA LEU A 74 -11.61 2.47 3.60
C LEU A 74 -12.38 2.04 2.35
N MET A 75 -11.85 2.33 1.17
CA MET A 75 -12.48 2.02 -0.10
C MET A 75 -12.63 0.51 -0.36
N ASN A 76 -11.82 -0.29 0.33
CA ASN A 76 -11.81 -1.75 0.21
C ASN A 76 -12.97 -2.44 0.94
N PHE A 77 -13.62 -1.73 1.86
CA PHE A 77 -14.81 -2.18 2.59
C PHE A 77 -16.12 -1.68 1.96
N ILE A 78 -16.03 -0.80 0.95
CA ILE A 78 -17.17 -0.32 0.18
C ILE A 78 -17.34 -1.22 -1.06
N GLU A 79 -18.57 -1.43 -1.52
CA GLU A 79 -18.85 -2.22 -2.73
C GLU A 79 -17.95 -1.81 -3.89
N ARG A 80 -17.35 -2.81 -4.56
CA ARG A 80 -16.41 -2.58 -5.66
C ARG A 80 -17.11 -1.89 -6.82
N ASN A 81 -16.93 -0.59 -6.90
CA ASN A 81 -17.21 0.19 -8.09
C ASN A 81 -15.92 0.38 -8.89
N THR A 82 -16.01 0.27 -10.22
CA THR A 82 -14.88 0.47 -11.14
C THR A 82 -14.19 1.82 -10.92
N ILE A 83 -14.97 2.86 -10.64
CA ILE A 83 -14.51 4.22 -10.34
C ILE A 83 -13.66 4.25 -9.06
N LEU A 84 -14.14 3.59 -8.00
CA LEU A 84 -13.41 3.48 -6.75
C LEU A 84 -12.05 2.80 -7.02
N THR A 85 -12.05 1.67 -7.73
CA THR A 85 -10.82 0.92 -8.04
C THR A 85 -9.76 1.79 -8.73
N ILE A 86 -10.16 2.63 -9.67
CA ILE A 86 -9.28 3.58 -10.38
C ILE A 86 -8.68 4.60 -9.40
N ILE A 87 -9.51 5.19 -8.52
CA ILE A 87 -9.04 6.16 -7.51
C ILE A 87 -8.07 5.49 -6.53
N GLY A 88 -8.34 4.24 -6.13
CA GLY A 88 -7.42 3.44 -5.32
C GLY A 88 -6.04 3.28 -5.96
N ILE A 89 -5.99 2.96 -7.27
CA ILE A 89 -4.73 2.86 -8.02
C ILE A 89 -3.99 4.20 -8.04
N ILE A 90 -4.70 5.30 -8.32
CA ILE A 90 -4.12 6.64 -8.31
C ILE A 90 -3.54 6.96 -6.92
N CYS A 91 -4.22 6.58 -5.84
CA CYS A 91 -3.73 6.78 -4.48
C CYS A 91 -2.55 5.89 -4.10
N ILE A 92 -2.28 4.79 -4.81
CA ILE A 92 -1.04 4.00 -4.65
C ILE A 92 0.09 4.65 -5.45
N VAL A 93 -0.19 5.06 -6.68
CA VAL A 93 0.82 5.61 -7.59
C VAL A 93 1.31 6.99 -7.14
N THR A 94 0.40 7.86 -6.68
CA THR A 94 0.71 9.22 -6.23
C THR A 94 1.79 9.28 -5.12
N PRO A 95 1.64 8.60 -3.97
CA PRO A 95 2.64 8.62 -2.91
C PRO A 95 3.97 7.97 -3.35
N LEU A 96 3.94 7.00 -4.26
CA LEU A 96 5.15 6.38 -4.81
C LEU A 96 5.94 7.36 -5.69
N ILE A 97 5.25 8.06 -6.60
CA ILE A 97 5.85 9.11 -7.44
C ILE A 97 6.39 10.24 -6.56
N LEU A 98 5.64 10.64 -5.54
CA LEU A 98 6.04 11.69 -4.61
C LEU A 98 7.29 11.31 -3.81
N ALA A 99 7.39 10.05 -3.37
CA ALA A 99 8.59 9.52 -2.72
C ALA A 99 9.80 9.56 -3.65
N ARG A 100 9.62 9.10 -4.90
CA ARG A 100 10.71 9.06 -5.90
C ARG A 100 11.19 10.46 -6.32
N LEU A 101 10.26 11.40 -6.50
CA LEU A 101 10.56 12.80 -6.81
C LEU A 101 11.35 13.46 -5.69
N MET A 102 10.98 13.18 -4.43
CA MET A 102 11.68 13.74 -3.29
C MET A 102 13.06 13.14 -3.06
N ASP A 103 13.22 11.84 -3.31
CA ASP A 103 14.52 11.17 -3.24
C ASP A 103 15.48 11.73 -4.29
N ASN A 104 15.03 11.88 -5.53
CA ASN A 104 15.79 12.54 -6.59
C ASN A 104 16.19 13.99 -6.22
N LYS A 105 15.29 14.73 -5.55
CA LYS A 105 15.58 16.08 -5.07
C LYS A 105 16.60 16.13 -3.93
N ARG A 106 16.81 15.05 -3.18
CA ARG A 106 17.90 14.95 -2.20
C ARG A 106 19.25 14.68 -2.88
N ILE A 107 19.28 13.90 -3.96
CA ILE A 107 20.50 13.55 -4.70
C ILE A 107 21.05 14.77 -5.48
N SER A 108 20.18 15.59 -6.08
CA SER A 108 20.59 16.78 -6.83
C SER A 108 21.15 17.95 -5.98
N LYS A 109 21.14 17.83 -4.64
CA LYS A 109 21.55 18.90 -3.73
C LYS A 109 22.83 18.57 -2.94
N ASN A 110 23.49 17.46 -3.27
CA ASN A 110 24.78 17.02 -2.74
C ASN A 110 25.80 17.05 -3.87
#